data_AF-A0A6G2DEF8-F1
#
_entry.id   AF-A0A6G2DEF8-F1
#
_cell.length_a   1.000
_cell.length_b   1.000
_cell.length_c   1.000
_cell.angle_alpha   90.00
_cell.angle_beta   90.00
_cell.angle_gamma   90.00
#
_symmetry.space_group_name_H-M   'P 1'
#
loop_
_entity.id
_entity.type
_entity.pdbx_description
1 polymer ?
#
loop_
_entity_poly.entity_id
_entity_poly.type
_entity_poly.pdbx_seq_one_letter_code
_entity_poly.pdbx_strand_id
1 'polypeptide(L)' 'MEESINPIISIGPVIFNLTMLAMTLLIVGVIFVFIYWASRNMTLKPKGKQNVLEYVYDFVIGFTEPNIGSRYMK' A
#
# COMPACT_ATOMS: atom_id res chain seq x y z
N MET A 1 -9.82 -29.45 15.29
CA MET A 1 -9.25 -28.22 14.71
C MET A 1 -7.79 -28.21 15.08
N GLU A 2 -6.88 -28.17 14.10
CA GLU A 2 -5.46 -27.96 14.40
C GLU A 2 -5.28 -26.50 14.82
N GLU A 3 -4.75 -26.25 16.03
CA GLU A 3 -4.38 -24.90 16.44
C GLU A 3 -3.12 -24.49 15.68
N SER A 4 -3.23 -23.49 14.80
CA SER A 4 -2.09 -22.90 14.13
C SER A 4 -1.20 -22.21 15.16
N ILE A 5 -0.01 -22.76 15.40
CA ILE A 5 0.97 -22.16 16.31
C ILE A 5 1.70 -21.06 15.54
N ASN A 6 1.36 -19.80 15.82
CA ASN A 6 2.03 -18.67 15.19
C ASN A 6 3.34 -18.36 15.92
N PRO A 7 4.47 -18.19 15.21
CA PRO A 7 5.74 -17.81 15.83
C PRO A 7 5.62 -16.44 16.49
N ILE A 8 6.02 -16.35 17.76
CA ILE A 8 6.01 -15.13 18.56
C ILE A 8 7.42 -14.83 19.05
N ILE A 9 7.82 -13.55 19.00
CA ILE A 9 9.05 -13.07 19.64
C ILE A 9 8.73 -11.89 20.56
N SER A 10 9.39 -11.83 21.72
CA SER A 10 9.30 -10.70 22.64
C SER A 10 10.60 -9.91 22.61
N ILE A 11 10.50 -8.62 22.34
CA ILE A 11 11.63 -7.68 22.37
C ILE A 11 11.31 -6.64 23.45
N GLY A 12 11.93 -6.80 24.62
CA GLY A 12 11.59 -6.00 25.80
C GLY A 12 10.11 -6.20 26.19
N PRO A 13 9.33 -5.12 26.41
CA PRO A 13 7.91 -5.23 26.76
C PRO A 13 6.98 -5.49 25.56
N VAL A 14 7.51 -5.57 24.34
CA VAL A 14 6.71 -5.68 23.11
C VAL A 14 6.72 -7.11 22.59
N ILE A 15 5.53 -7.65 22.28
CA ILE A 15 5.34 -9.00 21.75
C ILE A 15 4.95 -8.89 20.26
N PHE A 16 5.65 -9.61 19.41
CA PHE A 16 5.45 -9.62 17.97
C PHE A 16 4.92 -10.98 17.52
N ASN A 17 3.82 -10.98 16.79
CA ASN A 17 3.42 -12.11 15.97
C ASN A 17 4.20 -12.05 14.65
N LEU A 18 5.13 -12.99 14.46
CA LEU A 18 6.06 -12.97 13.34
C LEU A 18 5.36 -13.27 12.01
N THR A 19 4.29 -14.08 12.00
CA THR A 19 3.48 -14.30 10.79
C THR A 19 2.85 -13.00 10.31
N MET A 20 2.18 -12.26 11.20
CA MET A 20 1.58 -10.98 10.85
C MET A 20 2.63 -9.97 10.44
N LEU A 21 3.72 -9.85 11.20
CA LEU A 21 4.81 -8.92 10.88
C LEU A 21 5.39 -9.19 9.49
N ALA A 22 5.72 -10.45 9.19
CA ALA A 22 6.30 -10.83 7.90
C ALA A 22 5.33 -10.55 6.74
N MET A 23 4.04 -10.88 6.89
CA MET A 23 3.04 -10.61 5.86
C MET A 23 2.80 -9.11 5.65
N THR A 24 2.78 -8.31 6.71
CA THR A 24 2.67 -6.86 6.60
C THR A 24 3.88 -6.27 5.88
N LEU A 25 5.10 -6.68 6.25
CA LEU A 25 6.32 -6.21 5.58
C LEU A 25 6.37 -6.63 4.10
N LEU A 26 5.91 -7.83 3.78
CA LEU A 26 5.79 -8.30 2.40
C LEU A 26 4.86 -7.39 1.61
N ILE A 27 3.64 -7.14 2.10
CA ILE A 27 2.66 -6.30 1.40
C ILE A 27 3.19 -4.88 1.19
N VAL A 28 3.76 -4.28 2.24
CA VAL A 28 4.37 -2.94 2.14
C VAL A 28 5.50 -2.93 1.10
N GLY A 29 6.37 -3.95 1.12
CA GLY A 29 7.46 -4.09 0.16
C GLY A 29 6.96 -4.21 -1.28
N VAL A 30 5.96 -5.06 -1.53
CA VAL A 30 5.35 -5.25 -2.85
C VAL A 30 4.74 -3.94 -3.36
N ILE A 31 3.96 -3.23 -2.52
CA ILE A 31 3.36 -1.94 -2.88
C ILE A 31 4.45 -0.91 -3.22
N PHE A 32 5.49 -0.82 -2.38
CA PHE A 32 6.58 0.12 -2.60
C PHE A 32 7.33 -0.16 -3.91
N VAL A 33 7.67 -1.43 -4.17
CA VAL A 33 8.33 -1.84 -5.42
C VAL A 33 7.44 -1.55 -6.62
N PHE A 34 6.14 -1.84 -6.54
CA PHE A 34 5.18 -1.55 -7.61
C PHE A 34 5.11 -0.05 -7.93
N ILE A 35 4.89 0.80 -6.91
CA ILE A 35 4.81 2.25 -7.08
C ILE A 35 6.13 2.80 -7.62
N TYR A 36 7.26 2.39 -7.03
CA TYR A 36 8.58 2.81 -7.49
C TYR A 36 8.77 2.46 -8.97
N TRP A 37 8.52 1.21 -9.36
CA TRP A 37 8.66 0.75 -10.75
C TRP A 37 7.72 1.47 -11.72
N ALA A 38 6.46 1.70 -11.35
CA ALA A 38 5.47 2.36 -12.19
C ALA A 38 5.75 3.86 -12.36
N SER A 39 6.34 4.51 -11.36
CA SER A 39 6.62 5.96 -11.35
C SER A 39 7.96 6.37 -11.98
N ARG A 40 8.86 5.43 -12.32
CA ARG A 40 10.23 5.76 -12.80
C ARG A 40 10.31 6.67 -14.03
N ASN A 41 9.35 6.59 -14.95
CA ASN A 41 9.42 7.28 -16.24
C ASN A 41 8.06 7.90 -16.59
N MET A 42 7.62 8.88 -15.81
CA MET A 42 6.36 9.57 -16.08
C MET A 42 6.47 10.51 -17.28
N THR A 43 5.45 10.51 -18.11
CA THR A 43 5.36 11.35 -19.32
C THR A 43 4.06 12.14 -19.29
N LEU A 44 4.04 13.31 -19.95
CA LEU A 44 2.86 14.19 -20.00
C LEU A 44 1.62 13.50 -20.60
N LYS A 45 1.83 12.65 -21.60
CA LYS A 45 0.77 11.77 -22.11
C LYS A 45 0.97 10.40 -21.49
N PRO A 46 0.12 9.96 -20.54
CA PRO A 46 0.33 8.72 -19.81
C PRO A 46 0.31 7.51 -20.76
N LYS A 47 1.19 6.55 -20.51
CA LYS A 47 1.34 5.33 -21.31
C LYS A 47 1.63 4.12 -20.42
N GLY A 48 1.01 2.99 -20.75
CA GLY A 48 1.33 1.68 -20.16
C GLY A 48 1.16 1.66 -18.64
N LYS A 49 2.28 1.56 -17.91
CA LYS A 49 2.31 1.41 -16.45
C LYS A 49 1.86 2.67 -15.71
N GLN A 50 2.05 3.84 -16.31
CA GLN A 50 1.59 5.11 -15.76
C GLN A 50 0.05 5.18 -15.74
N ASN A 51 -0.64 4.63 -16.75
CA ASN A 51 -2.11 4.61 -16.76
C ASN A 51 -2.68 3.88 -15.55
N VAL A 52 -2.04 2.79 -15.13
CA VAL A 52 -2.50 2.03 -13.96
C VAL A 52 -2.30 2.84 -12.68
N LEU A 53 -1.16 3.52 -12.56
CA LEU A 53 -0.86 4.36 -11.40
C LEU A 53 -1.81 5.56 -11.30
N GLU A 54 -2.07 6.22 -12.43
CA GLU A 54 -3.02 7.34 -12.51
C GLU A 54 -4.46 6.88 -12.28
N TYR A 55 -4.87 5.73 -12.81
CA TYR A 55 -6.19 5.17 -12.53
C TYR A 55 -6.44 4.98 -11.03
N VAL A 56 -5.47 4.43 -10.31
CA VAL A 56 -5.59 4.23 -8.85
C VAL A 56 -5.63 5.58 -8.12
N TYR A 57 -4.82 6.55 -8.55
CA TYR A 57 -4.83 7.90 -7.99
C TYR A 57 -6.18 8.60 -8.21
N ASP A 58 -6.69 8.59 -9.44
CA ASP A 58 -7.98 9.18 -9.81
C ASP A 58 -9.14 8.49 -9.08
N PHE A 59 -9.06 7.18 -8.87
CA PHE A 59 -10.04 6.44 -8.07
C PHE A 59 -10.06 6.93 -6.61
N VAL A 60 -8.90 7.08 -5.98
CA VAL A 60 -8.82 7.57 -4.59
C VAL A 60 -9.36 8.98 -4.50
N ILE A 61 -8.99 9.86 -5.43
CA ILE A 61 -9.50 11.23 -5.49
C ILE A 61 -11.01 11.27 -5.70
N GLY A 62 -11.52 10.53 -6.68
CA GLY A 62 -12.95 10.48 -6.99
C GLY A 62 -13.79 9.89 -5.85
N PHE A 63 -13.20 9.01 -5.04
CA PHE A 63 -13.82 8.55 -3.81
C PHE A 63 -13.73 9.59 -2.69
N THR A 64 -12.58 10.23 -2.51
CA THR A 64 -12.34 11.13 -1.38
C THR A 64 -13.05 12.47 -1.53
N GLU A 65 -13.02 13.10 -2.71
CA GLU A 65 -13.52 14.46 -2.95
C GLU A 65 -14.98 14.67 -2.53
N PRO A 66 -15.93 13.78 -2.89
CA PRO A 66 -17.32 13.93 -2.50
C PRO A 66 -17.55 13.76 -1.00
N ASN A 67 -16.66 13.04 -0.30
CA ASN A 67 -16.81 12.68 1.11
C ASN A 67 -16.23 13.74 2.05
N ILE A 68 -15.10 14.38 1.68
CA ILE A 68 -14.43 15.36 2.54
C ILE A 68 -14.56 16.80 2.03
N GLY A 69 -14.97 17.01 0.78
CA GLY A 69 -15.06 18.30 0.13
C GLY A 69 -13.73 18.76 -0.48
N SER A 70 -13.80 19.32 -1.69
CA SER A 70 -12.64 19.70 -2.51
C SER A 70 -11.66 20.66 -1.84
N ARG A 71 -12.12 21.47 -0.88
CA ARG A 71 -11.27 22.42 -0.12
C ARG A 71 -10.18 21.73 0.73
N TYR A 72 -10.38 20.46 1.07
CA TYR A 72 -9.45 19.67 1.92
C TYR A 72 -8.57 18.71 1.11
N MET A 73 -8.70 18.71 -0.22
CA MET A 73 -7.85 17.97 -1.13
C MET A 73 -6.78 18.90 -1.69
N LYS A 74 -5.58 18.87 -1.09
CA LYS A 74 -4.40 19.57 -1.61
C LYS A 74 -3.39 18.57 -2.14
#